data_AF-A0A0F9QUQ5-F1
#
_entry.id   AF-A0A0F9QUQ5-F1
#
_cell.length_a   1.000
_cell.length_b   1.000
_cell.length_c   1.000
_cell.angle_alpha   90.00
_cell.angle_beta   90.00
_cell.angle_gamma   90.00
#
_symmetry.space_group_name_H-M   'P 1'
#
loop_
_entity.id
_entity.type
_entity.pdbx_description
1 polymer ?
#
loop_
_entity_poly.entity_id
_entity_poly.type
_entity_poly.pdbx_seq_one_letter_code
_entity_poly.pdbx_strand_id
1 'polypeptide(L)'
;MVHDKYRDWPLPGTERSAIKIGQEISLEEKVLKDLEETKDDIEKLEILDSYAAYAQRVYRKAFAEESSLLLGQQLGAILTPVLLSRLPEVHIYPRGRVGKVK
;
A
#
# COMPACT_ATOMS: atom_id res chain seq x y z
N MET A 1 -10.05 28.25 -11.48
CA MET A 1 -9.64 27.58 -10.24
C MET A 1 -8.46 26.70 -10.58
N VAL A 2 -7.27 27.29 -10.47
CA VAL A 2 -6.01 26.54 -10.42
C VAL A 2 -5.93 25.98 -8.98
N HIS A 3 -4.99 25.09 -8.68
CA HIS A 3 -4.62 24.68 -7.31
C HIS A 3 -5.15 23.33 -6.80
N ASP A 4 -5.20 22.32 -7.67
CA ASP A 4 -5.05 20.89 -7.30
C ASP A 4 -3.54 20.49 -7.18
N LYS A 5 -2.66 21.44 -6.77
CA LYS A 5 -1.19 21.36 -6.95
C LYS A 5 -0.56 20.12 -6.32
N TYR A 6 -1.01 19.74 -5.13
CA TYR A 6 -0.52 18.56 -4.41
C TYR A 6 -1.53 17.41 -4.39
N ARG A 7 -2.79 17.68 -4.76
CA ARG A 7 -3.85 16.67 -4.71
C ARG A 7 -3.45 15.41 -5.47
N ASP A 8 -2.89 15.58 -6.67
CA ASP A 8 -2.43 14.49 -7.55
C ASP A 8 -0.93 14.19 -7.45
N TRP A 9 -0.30 14.61 -6.35
CA TRP A 9 1.08 14.23 -6.10
C TRP A 9 1.22 12.71 -6.00
N PRO A 10 2.29 12.11 -6.57
CA PRO A 10 2.47 10.67 -6.54
C PRO A 10 2.45 10.11 -5.11
N LEU A 11 1.58 9.11 -4.89
CA LEU A 11 1.49 8.43 -3.60
C LEU A 11 2.75 7.60 -3.32
N PRO A 12 3.19 7.50 -2.06
CA PRO A 12 4.36 6.70 -1.68
C PRO A 12 4.21 5.25 -2.14
N GLY A 13 5.31 4.64 -2.59
CA GLY A 13 5.32 3.25 -3.06
C GLY A 13 4.67 3.02 -4.44
N THR A 14 4.46 4.07 -5.24
CA THR A 14 4.09 3.96 -6.66
C THR A 14 5.30 4.17 -7.56
N GLU A 15 5.31 3.61 -8.78
CA GLU A 15 6.40 3.81 -9.76
C GLU A 15 6.67 5.31 -10.04
N ARG A 16 5.62 6.13 -10.03
CA ARG A 16 5.71 7.59 -10.17
C ARG A 16 6.33 8.29 -8.94
N SER A 17 6.25 7.69 -7.77
CA SER A 17 6.88 8.19 -6.54
C SER A 17 8.39 7.92 -6.56
N ALA A 18 8.82 6.76 -7.08
CA ALA A 18 10.25 6.44 -7.21
C ALA A 18 11.03 7.45 -8.07
N ILE A 19 10.41 7.98 -9.13
CA ILE A 19 11.02 9.01 -10.01
C ILE A 19 11.14 10.37 -9.30
N LYS A 20 10.18 10.71 -8.42
CA LYS A 20 10.18 11.99 -7.69
C LYS A 20 10.99 11.97 -6.40
N ILE A 21 11.17 10.82 -5.76
CA ILE A 21 12.06 10.67 -4.59
C ILE A 21 13.52 10.97 -4.95
N GLY A 22 13.90 10.83 -6.24
CA GLY A 22 15.20 11.28 -6.74
C GLY A 22 15.35 12.80 -6.88
N GLN A 23 14.30 13.59 -6.65
CA GLN A 23 14.38 15.05 -6.52
C GLN A 23 14.53 15.38 -5.02
N GLU A 24 15.61 16.07 -4.68
CA GLU A 24 16.17 16.32 -3.33
C GLU A 24 15.24 16.92 -2.25
N ILE A 25 13.98 17.26 -2.54
CA ILE A 25 13.11 18.00 -1.63
C ILE A 25 11.88 17.16 -1.32
N SER A 26 11.64 16.91 -0.03
CA SER A 26 10.43 16.22 0.43
C SER A 26 9.17 17.02 0.07
N LEU A 27 8.02 16.35 -0.07
CA LEU A 27 6.77 17.05 -0.38
C LEU A 27 6.43 18.07 0.70
N GLU A 28 6.69 17.71 1.95
CA GLU A 28 6.50 18.52 3.14
C GLU A 28 7.35 19.79 3.08
N GLU A 29 8.65 19.67 2.78
CA GLU A 29 9.54 20.83 2.58
C GLU A 29 9.06 21.74 1.46
N LYS A 30 8.57 21.14 0.37
CA LYS A 30 8.03 21.91 -0.76
C LYS A 30 6.76 22.68 -0.37
N VAL A 31 5.85 22.07 0.39
CA VAL A 31 4.63 22.73 0.89
C VAL A 31 5.00 23.86 1.85
N LEU A 32 5.94 23.64 2.78
CA LEU A 32 6.41 24.68 3.70
C LEU A 32 7.04 25.85 2.96
N LYS A 33 7.90 25.57 1.99
CA LYS A 33 8.51 26.61 1.14
C LYS A 33 7.46 27.40 0.35
N ASP A 34 6.51 26.70 -0.26
CA ASP A 34 5.43 27.34 -1.01
C ASP A 34 4.54 28.21 -0.07
N LEU A 35 4.34 27.83 1.19
CA LEU A 35 3.62 28.64 2.19
C LEU A 35 4.40 29.90 2.63
N GLU A 36 5.74 29.80 2.74
CA GLU A 36 6.61 30.92 3.09
C GLU A 36 6.73 31.95 1.96
N GLU A 37 6.78 31.48 0.70
CA GLU A 37 6.91 32.33 -0.48
C GLU A 37 5.58 33.02 -0.87
N THR A 38 4.45 32.40 -0.53
CA THR A 38 3.11 32.93 -0.85
C THR A 38 2.75 34.08 0.09
N LYS A 39 2.36 35.23 -0.48
CA LYS A 39 1.95 36.42 0.30
C LYS A 39 0.44 36.49 0.55
N ASP A 40 -0.37 35.91 -0.34
CA ASP A 40 -1.82 35.90 -0.23
C ASP A 40 -2.26 34.80 0.75
N ASP A 41 -3.03 35.18 1.77
CA ASP A 41 -3.54 34.24 2.76
C ASP A 41 -4.59 33.28 2.16
N ILE A 42 -5.30 33.69 1.11
CA ILE A 42 -6.24 32.79 0.40
C ILE A 42 -5.48 31.68 -0.31
N GLU A 43 -4.41 32.04 -1.03
CA GLU A 43 -3.59 31.06 -1.75
C GLU A 43 -2.87 30.08 -0.78
N LYS A 44 -2.47 30.55 0.41
CA LYS A 44 -1.98 29.66 1.48
C LYS A 44 -3.02 28.64 1.94
N LEU A 45 -4.28 29.07 2.10
CA LEU A 45 -5.35 28.15 2.48
C LEU A 45 -5.60 27.10 1.41
N GLU A 46 -5.52 27.47 0.13
CA GLU A 46 -5.65 26.53 -0.99
C GLU A 46 -4.49 25.52 -1.04
N ILE A 47 -3.26 25.96 -0.75
CA ILE A 47 -2.09 25.08 -0.60
C ILE A 47 -2.34 24.03 0.50
N LEU A 48 -2.83 24.48 1.66
CA LEU A 48 -3.12 23.60 2.79
C LEU A 48 -4.26 22.62 2.48
N ASP A 49 -5.34 23.08 1.83
CA ASP A 49 -6.45 22.21 1.46
C ASP A 49 -6.01 21.15 0.44
N SER A 50 -5.22 21.55 -0.56
CA SER A 50 -4.63 20.61 -1.52
C SER A 50 -3.70 19.59 -0.85
N TYR A 51 -2.92 19.99 0.16
CA TYR A 51 -2.08 19.08 0.93
C TYR A 51 -2.90 18.15 1.83
N ALA A 52 -3.96 18.66 2.47
CA ALA A 52 -4.88 17.85 3.27
C ALA A 52 -5.56 16.77 2.42
N ALA A 53 -5.98 17.11 1.20
CA ALA A 53 -6.53 16.15 0.24
C ALA A 53 -5.51 15.05 -0.12
N TYR A 54 -4.24 15.41 -0.31
CA TYR A 54 -3.17 14.44 -0.51
C TYR A 54 -2.98 13.52 0.70
N ALA A 55 -2.88 14.08 1.91
CA ALA A 55 -2.70 13.31 3.14
C ALA A 55 -3.86 12.30 3.36
N GLN A 56 -5.10 12.70 3.09
CA GLN A 56 -6.25 11.79 3.14
C GLN A 56 -6.13 10.63 2.14
N ARG A 57 -5.62 10.89 0.93
CA ARG A 57 -5.39 9.84 -0.07
C ARG A 57 -4.31 8.86 0.37
N VAL A 58 -3.21 9.36 0.94
CA VAL A 58 -2.13 8.52 1.48
C VAL A 58 -2.68 7.63 2.59
N TYR A 59 -3.44 8.20 3.53
CA TYR A 59 -4.05 7.43 4.61
C TYR A 59 -5.01 6.36 4.09
N ARG A 60 -5.89 6.69 3.14
CA ARG A 60 -6.82 5.72 2.54
C ARG A 60 -6.09 4.57 1.86
N LYS A 61 -4.99 4.86 1.16
CA LYS A 61 -4.15 3.83 0.55
C LYS A 61 -3.55 2.89 1.62
N ALA A 62 -2.89 3.46 2.63
CA ALA A 62 -2.28 2.67 3.70
C ALA A 62 -3.31 1.81 4.44
N PHE A 63 -4.47 2.40 4.77
CA PHE A 63 -5.57 1.67 5.39
C PHE A 63 -6.11 0.54 4.50
N ALA A 64 -6.27 0.78 3.20
CA ALA A 64 -6.71 -0.24 2.26
C ALA A 64 -5.73 -1.41 2.15
N GLU A 65 -4.42 -1.13 2.12
CA GLU A 65 -3.38 -2.16 2.07
C GLU A 65 -3.38 -3.03 3.33
N GLU A 66 -3.41 -2.40 4.51
CA GLU A 66 -3.38 -3.10 5.80
C GLU A 66 -4.68 -3.90 6.03
N SER A 67 -5.84 -3.29 5.76
CA SER A 67 -7.13 -3.98 5.89
C SER A 67 -7.27 -5.15 4.92
N SER A 68 -6.78 -5.02 3.68
CA SER A 68 -6.79 -6.11 2.69
C SER A 68 -5.94 -7.29 3.14
N LEU A 69 -4.77 -7.03 3.74
CA LEU A 69 -3.91 -8.07 4.28
C LEU A 69 -4.61 -8.85 5.41
N LEU A 70 -5.20 -8.12 6.37
CA LEU A 70 -5.91 -8.73 7.49
C LEU A 70 -7.13 -9.54 7.05
N LEU A 71 -7.93 -8.98 6.14
CA LEU A 71 -9.08 -9.68 5.57
C LEU A 71 -8.65 -10.92 4.80
N GLY A 72 -7.57 -10.83 4.02
CA GLY A 72 -7.00 -11.97 3.30
C GLY A 72 -6.57 -13.10 4.23
N GLN A 73 -5.95 -12.78 5.37
CA GLN A 73 -5.56 -13.77 6.38
C GLN A 73 -6.79 -14.44 7.02
N GLN A 74 -7.81 -13.67 7.38
CA GLN A 74 -9.02 -14.22 7.98
C GLN A 74 -9.82 -15.08 6.99
N LEU A 75 -9.99 -14.60 5.76
CA LEU A 75 -10.64 -15.38 4.70
C LEU A 75 -9.84 -16.64 4.40
N GLY A 76 -8.51 -16.56 4.38
CA GLY A 76 -7.62 -17.70 4.27
C GLY A 76 -7.91 -18.74 5.36
N ALA A 77 -7.95 -18.34 6.63
CA ALA A 77 -8.24 -19.27 7.74
C ALA A 77 -9.61 -19.95 7.61
N ILE A 78 -10.63 -19.25 7.12
CA ILE A 78 -11.99 -19.78 6.92
C ILE A 78 -12.07 -20.71 5.71
N LEU A 79 -11.43 -20.34 4.59
CA LEU A 79 -11.52 -21.06 3.32
C LEU A 79 -10.58 -22.26 3.24
N THR A 80 -9.43 -22.20 3.92
CA THR A 80 -8.43 -23.29 3.94
C THR A 80 -9.03 -24.66 4.25
N PRO A 81 -9.82 -24.87 5.32
CA PRO A 81 -10.38 -26.20 5.60
C PRO A 81 -11.34 -26.68 4.50
N VAL A 82 -12.12 -25.77 3.91
CA VAL A 82 -13.02 -26.10 2.80
C VAL A 82 -12.22 -26.53 1.57
N LEU A 83 -11.16 -25.78 1.22
CA LEU A 83 -10.30 -26.12 0.09
C LEU A 83 -9.55 -27.44 0.30
N LEU A 84 -9.00 -27.66 1.50
CA LEU A 84 -8.32 -28.92 1.85
C LEU A 84 -9.27 -30.12 1.77
N SER A 85 -10.54 -29.97 2.20
CA SER A 85 -11.53 -31.05 2.14
C SER A 85 -11.92 -31.49 0.72
N ARG A 86 -11.59 -30.67 -0.29
CA ARG A 86 -11.85 -30.96 -1.70
C ARG A 86 -10.63 -31.47 -2.46
N LEU A 87 -9.46 -31.47 -1.84
CA LEU A 87 -8.25 -32.02 -2.46
C LEU A 87 -8.27 -33.55 -2.37
N PRO A 88 -7.82 -34.26 -3.42
CA PRO A 88 -7.71 -35.71 -3.40
C PRO A 88 -6.70 -36.15 -2.32
N GLU A 89 -7.04 -37.23 -1.61
CA GLU A 89 -6.22 -37.76 -0.53
C GLU A 89 -4.88 -38.28 -1.07
N VAL A 90 -3.78 -37.64 -0.68
CA VAL A 90 -2.44 -38.03 -1.11
C VAL A 90 -2.04 -39.30 -0.37
N HIS A 91 -2.19 -40.45 -1.04
CA HIS A 91 -1.72 -41.73 -0.54
C HIS A 91 -0.20 -41.82 -0.71
N ILE A 92 0.53 -41.66 0.39
CA ILE A 92 1.98 -41.93 0.41
C ILE A 92 2.15 -43.43 0.60
N TYR A 93 2.44 -44.16 -0.49
CA TYR A 93 2.78 -45.57 -0.41
C TYR A 93 4.05 -45.75 0.44
N PRO A 94 4.00 -46.51 1.55
CA PRO A 94 5.20 -46.81 2.32
C PRO A 94 6.14 -47.64 1.45
N ARG A 95 7.37 -47.15 1.21
CA ARG A 95 8.41 -47.95 0.56
C ARG A 95 8.72 -49.13 1.49
N GLY A 96 8.39 -50.34 1.07
CA GLY A 96 8.71 -51.56 1.80
C GLY A 96 10.20 -51.59 2.15
N ARG A 97 10.52 -51.82 3.43
CA ARG A 97 11.91 -52.10 3.81
C ARG A 97 12.34 -53.37 3.07
N VAL A 98 13.37 -53.26 2.25
CA VAL A 98 13.98 -54.41 1.59
C VAL A 98 14.48 -55.34 2.70
N GLY A 99 13.82 -56.47 2.87
CA GLY A 99 14.25 -57.51 3.80
C GLY A 99 15.64 -57.98 3.37
N LYS A 100 16.62 -57.91 4.28
CA LYS A 100 17.92 -58.54 4.07
C LYS A 100 17.68 -60.04 3.88
N VAL A 101 17.83 -60.51 2.64
CA VAL A 101 17.91 -61.94 2.34
C VAL A 101 19.21 -62.44 2.97
N LYS A 102 19.09 -63.44 3.86
CA LYS A 102 20.22 -64.18 4.43
C LYS A 102 20.76 -65.18 3.43
#